data_AF-A0A9X2PWA3-F1
#
_entry.id   AF-A0A9X2PWA3-F1
#
_cell.length_a   1.000
_cell.length_b   1.000
_cell.length_c   1.000
_cell.angle_alpha   90.00
_cell.angle_beta   90.00
_cell.angle_gamma   90.00
#
_symmetry.space_group_name_H-M   'P 1'
#
loop_
_entity.id
_entity.type
_entity.pdbx_description
1 polymer ?
#
loop_
_entity_poly.entity_id
_entity_poly.type
_entity_poly.pdbx_seq_one_letter_code
_entity_poly.pdbx_strand_id
1 'polypeptide(L)'
;MRRSTLVAAGLVLLAGAAALTYTYRDTLDLTDPPRGEQVENLRAFATLYGYVRYFHPSDAAANTDWDAFAIHGVRQVRNAANRAELRAELEALFEPIAPTIQLYRTGNEPPTPADVLAPSDTAGLNLVAWQHQGIGFSQGNVPSKVRRLNDSLRTYRSIRLNRPPGRDRLFEAHAAPKEMTAKPLGRGLSVQLPLALYGEAGQTLRPANAPSPSALRDSLSHVETPMLKNLF
;
A
#
# COMPACT_ATOMS: atom_id res chain seq x y z
N MET A 1 -24.78 -28.11 27.09
CA MET A 1 -24.39 -27.33 28.28
C MET A 1 -23.10 -26.57 27.96
N ARG A 2 -23.19 -25.23 28.04
CA ARG A 2 -22.19 -24.14 28.06
C ARG A 2 -20.88 -24.16 27.23
N ARG A 3 -20.85 -23.17 26.33
CA ARG A 3 -19.71 -22.46 25.71
C ARG A 3 -18.84 -21.75 26.76
N SER A 4 -17.51 -21.69 26.56
CA SER A 4 -16.67 -20.47 26.71
C SER A 4 -15.17 -20.81 26.80
N THR A 5 -14.36 -20.30 25.86
CA THR A 5 -13.12 -19.52 26.10
C THR A 5 -12.47 -19.17 24.75
N LEU A 6 -13.01 -18.14 24.10
CA LEU A 6 -12.38 -17.42 22.99
C LEU A 6 -12.55 -15.93 23.31
N VAL A 7 -11.72 -15.41 24.23
CA VAL A 7 -11.72 -13.98 24.58
C VAL A 7 -10.30 -13.38 24.58
N ALA A 8 -9.23 -14.16 24.63
CA ALA A 8 -7.88 -13.59 24.80
C ALA A 8 -7.19 -13.05 23.53
N ALA A 9 -7.76 -13.20 22.34
CA ALA A 9 -7.15 -12.67 21.10
C ALA A 9 -7.60 -11.24 20.72
N GLY A 10 -8.70 -10.75 21.32
CA GLY A 10 -9.23 -9.40 21.04
C GLY A 10 -8.51 -8.26 21.78
N LEU A 11 -7.84 -8.56 22.90
CA LEU A 11 -7.26 -7.55 23.79
C LEU A 11 -5.86 -7.08 23.37
N VAL A 12 -5.09 -7.91 22.64
CA VAL A 12 -3.74 -7.54 22.20
C VAL A 12 -3.77 -6.61 20.98
N LEU A 13 -4.78 -6.73 20.11
CA LEU A 13 -5.02 -5.77 19.01
C LEU A 13 -5.59 -4.44 19.52
N LEU A 14 -6.37 -4.44 20.60
CA LEU A 14 -6.91 -3.21 21.21
C LEU A 14 -5.85 -2.44 22.01
N ALA A 15 -4.95 -3.11 22.73
CA ALA A 15 -3.86 -2.45 23.46
C ALA A 15 -2.82 -1.83 22.51
N GLY A 16 -2.48 -2.51 21.41
CA GLY A 16 -1.62 -1.96 20.35
C GLY A 16 -2.25 -0.76 19.64
N ALA A 17 -3.54 -0.83 19.31
CA ALA A 17 -4.27 0.29 18.73
C ALA A 17 -4.38 1.47 19.70
N ALA A 18 -4.61 1.24 21.00
CA ALA A 18 -4.70 2.30 22.01
C ALA A 18 -3.36 2.99 22.26
N ALA A 19 -2.25 2.24 22.32
CA ALA A 19 -0.91 2.81 22.45
C ALA A 19 -0.53 3.64 21.21
N LEU A 20 -0.75 3.12 20.00
CA LEU A 20 -0.57 3.89 18.75
C LEU A 20 -1.46 5.13 18.71
N THR A 21 -2.72 5.03 19.12
CA THR A 21 -3.64 6.18 19.15
C THR A 21 -3.21 7.23 20.16
N TYR A 22 -2.62 6.86 21.30
CA TYR A 22 -2.13 7.80 22.31
C TYR A 22 -0.81 8.48 21.89
N THR A 23 0.15 7.72 21.37
CA THR A 23 1.47 8.26 20.97
C THR A 23 1.39 9.09 19.69
N TYR A 24 0.44 8.79 18.80
CA TYR A 24 0.26 9.51 17.53
C TYR A 24 -0.95 10.44 17.51
N ARG A 25 -1.62 10.64 18.65
CA ARG A 25 -2.80 11.50 18.73
C ARG A 25 -2.51 12.89 18.19
N ASP A 26 -1.46 13.51 18.72
CA ASP A 26 -1.12 14.89 18.41
C ASP A 26 -0.53 15.02 16.99
N THR A 27 0.24 14.03 16.53
CA THR A 27 0.81 14.03 15.17
C THR A 27 -0.24 13.77 14.09
N LEU A 28 -1.28 12.98 14.40
CA LEU A 28 -2.41 12.74 13.50
C LEU A 28 -3.57 13.71 13.74
N ASP A 29 -3.41 14.68 14.65
CA ASP A 29 -4.43 15.66 15.03
C ASP A 29 -5.76 15.00 15.45
N LEU A 30 -5.69 13.83 16.10
CA LEU A 30 -6.84 13.02 16.54
C LEU A 30 -7.28 13.41 17.96
N THR A 31 -7.47 14.70 18.22
CA THR A 31 -7.79 15.24 19.55
C THR A 31 -9.05 14.62 20.16
N ASP A 32 -9.99 14.20 19.31
CA ASP A 32 -11.20 13.43 19.66
C ASP A 32 -11.19 12.02 19.02
N PRO A 33 -11.84 11.02 19.64
CA PRO A 33 -12.03 9.72 19.00
C PRO A 33 -12.74 9.88 17.64
N PRO A 34 -12.25 9.25 16.57
CA PRO A 34 -12.79 9.48 15.24
C PRO A 34 -14.26 9.05 15.16
N ARG A 35 -15.08 9.92 14.55
CA ARG A 35 -16.49 9.61 14.25
C ARG A 35 -16.56 8.43 13.28
N GLY A 36 -17.70 7.73 13.24
CA GLY A 36 -17.88 6.55 12.39
C GLY A 36 -17.48 6.77 10.91
N GLU A 37 -17.79 7.94 10.34
CA GLU A 37 -17.39 8.28 8.98
C GLU A 37 -15.88 8.47 8.80
N GLN A 38 -15.20 9.07 9.79
CA GLN A 38 -13.75 9.22 9.78
C GLN A 38 -13.08 7.85 9.84
N VAL A 39 -13.58 6.92 10.67
CA VAL A 39 -13.09 5.54 10.73
C VAL A 39 -13.23 4.84 9.36
N GLU A 40 -14.36 5.02 8.69
CA GLU A 40 -14.60 4.42 7.37
C GLU A 40 -13.73 5.05 6.26
N ASN A 41 -13.49 6.36 6.30
CA ASN A 41 -12.55 7.04 5.40
C ASN A 41 -11.12 6.50 5.60
N LEU A 42 -10.68 6.41 6.86
CA LEU A 42 -9.36 5.88 7.22
C LEU A 42 -9.20 4.41 6.84
N ARG A 43 -10.26 3.60 6.97
CA ARG A 43 -10.28 2.21 6.50
C ARG A 43 -10.08 2.12 4.99
N ALA A 44 -10.78 2.95 4.22
CA ALA A 44 -10.63 2.98 2.76
C ALA A 44 -9.20 3.37 2.34
N PHE A 45 -8.64 4.40 2.98
CA PHE A 45 -7.26 4.81 2.78
C PHE A 45 -6.26 3.70 3.15
N ALA A 46 -6.36 3.12 4.36
CA ALA A 46 -5.44 2.09 4.81
C ALA A 46 -5.48 0.84 3.92
N THR A 47 -6.67 0.50 3.39
CA THR A 47 -6.84 -0.60 2.45
C THR A 47 -6.11 -0.31 1.14
N LEU A 48 -6.32 0.87 0.55
CA LEU A 48 -5.63 1.26 -0.69
C LEU A 48 -4.12 1.40 -0.49
N TYR A 49 -3.69 2.00 0.62
CA TYR A 49 -2.30 2.09 1.05
C TYR A 49 -1.61 0.72 1.03
N GLY A 50 -2.23 -0.29 1.64
CA GLY A 50 -1.68 -1.64 1.67
C GLY A 50 -1.55 -2.26 0.28
N TYR A 51 -2.58 -2.12 -0.56
CA TYR A 51 -2.52 -2.62 -1.94
C TYR A 51 -1.43 -1.94 -2.76
N VAL A 52 -1.32 -0.62 -2.67
CA VAL A 52 -0.31 0.10 -3.47
C VAL A 52 1.10 -0.18 -2.97
N ARG A 53 1.34 -0.10 -1.64
CA ARG A 53 2.67 -0.32 -1.04
C ARG A 53 3.24 -1.69 -1.36
N TYR A 54 2.40 -2.73 -1.31
CA TYR A 54 2.89 -4.10 -1.42
C TYR A 54 2.66 -4.71 -2.80
N PHE A 55 1.65 -4.29 -3.58
CA PHE A 55 1.29 -5.00 -4.82
C PHE A 55 1.40 -4.15 -6.08
N HIS A 56 1.42 -2.82 -5.97
CA HIS A 56 1.56 -1.98 -7.16
C HIS A 56 3.02 -1.97 -7.64
N PRO A 57 3.29 -2.30 -8.92
CA PRO A 57 4.65 -2.52 -9.41
C PRO A 57 5.41 -1.24 -9.78
N SER A 58 4.78 -0.06 -9.73
CA SER A 58 5.38 1.24 -10.06
C SER A 58 6.68 1.52 -9.33
N ASP A 59 7.68 2.03 -10.04
CA ASP A 59 8.91 2.53 -9.44
C ASP A 59 8.67 3.72 -8.51
N ALA A 60 7.68 4.58 -8.81
CA ALA A 60 7.35 5.69 -7.93
C ALA A 60 6.81 5.19 -6.57
N ALA A 61 5.88 4.23 -6.57
CA ALA A 61 5.38 3.60 -5.35
C ALA A 61 6.48 2.90 -4.55
N ALA A 62 7.40 2.20 -5.22
CA ALA A 62 8.50 1.51 -4.55
C ALA A 62 9.51 2.47 -3.88
N ASN A 63 9.60 3.72 -4.37
CA ASN A 63 10.51 4.74 -3.87
C ASN A 63 9.85 5.76 -2.91
N THR A 64 8.56 5.59 -2.60
CA THR A 64 7.82 6.46 -1.68
C THR A 64 8.28 6.23 -0.23
N ASP A 65 8.43 7.32 0.54
CA ASP A 65 8.48 7.24 2.00
C ASP A 65 7.09 6.90 2.53
N TRP A 66 6.87 5.60 2.76
CA TRP A 66 5.57 5.07 3.14
C TRP A 66 5.12 5.46 4.55
N ASP A 67 6.04 5.84 5.43
CA ASP A 67 5.69 6.25 6.80
C ASP A 67 5.23 7.72 6.79
N ALA A 68 5.98 8.60 6.11
CA ALA A 68 5.55 9.98 5.87
C ALA A 68 4.23 10.04 5.07
N PHE A 69 4.09 9.19 4.05
CA PHE A 69 2.88 9.10 3.23
C PHE A 69 1.65 8.67 4.05
N ALA A 70 1.81 7.78 5.02
CA ALA A 70 0.71 7.37 5.89
C ALA A 70 0.18 8.56 6.71
N ILE A 71 1.08 9.33 7.33
CA ILE A 71 0.72 10.52 8.13
C ILE A 71 0.07 11.59 7.25
N HIS A 72 0.69 11.91 6.10
CA HIS A 72 0.16 12.87 5.14
C HIS A 72 -1.23 12.46 4.64
N GLY A 73 -1.39 11.20 4.23
CA GLY A 73 -2.65 10.68 3.70
C GLY A 73 -3.78 10.66 4.72
N VAL A 74 -3.50 10.32 6.00
CA VAL A 74 -4.49 10.42 7.08
C VAL A 74 -5.05 11.84 7.20
N ARG A 75 -4.18 12.86 7.18
CA ARG A 75 -4.59 14.27 7.28
C ARG A 75 -5.52 14.69 6.14
N GLN A 76 -5.24 14.21 4.92
CA GLN A 76 -6.05 14.51 3.73
C GLN A 76 -7.43 13.83 3.74
N VAL A 77 -7.49 12.51 3.97
CA VAL A 77 -8.71 11.72 3.73
C VAL A 77 -9.69 11.72 4.90
N ARG A 78 -9.22 11.96 6.13
CA ARG A 78 -10.00 11.78 7.36
C ARG A 78 -11.32 12.54 7.31
N ASN A 79 -11.28 13.79 6.87
CA ASN A 79 -12.41 14.72 6.95
C ASN A 79 -13.27 14.77 5.69
N ALA A 80 -13.01 13.93 4.69
CA ALA A 80 -13.84 13.87 3.49
C ALA A 80 -15.32 13.61 3.84
N ALA A 81 -16.19 14.56 3.53
CA ALA A 81 -17.58 14.55 3.98
C ALA A 81 -18.41 13.46 3.32
N ASN A 82 -18.07 13.09 2.09
CA ASN A 82 -18.85 12.14 1.30
C ASN A 82 -17.95 11.26 0.42
N ARG A 83 -18.57 10.29 -0.26
CA ARG A 83 -17.87 9.35 -1.14
C ARG A 83 -17.11 10.03 -2.29
N ALA A 84 -17.68 11.09 -2.87
CA ALA A 84 -17.06 11.77 -4.01
C ALA A 84 -15.81 12.53 -3.56
N GLU A 85 -15.87 13.21 -2.43
CA GLU A 85 -14.73 13.89 -1.81
C GLU A 85 -13.64 12.88 -1.39
N LEU A 86 -14.02 11.77 -0.75
CA LEU A 86 -13.06 10.72 -0.38
C LEU A 86 -12.37 10.14 -1.61
N ARG A 87 -13.12 9.91 -2.69
CA ARG A 87 -12.56 9.45 -3.96
C ARG A 87 -11.53 10.45 -4.50
N ALA A 88 -11.85 11.74 -4.53
CA ALA A 88 -10.97 12.77 -5.04
C ALA A 88 -9.67 12.87 -4.22
N GLU A 89 -9.77 12.83 -2.88
CA GLU A 89 -8.59 12.84 -1.99
C GLU A 89 -7.71 11.59 -2.21
N LEU A 90 -8.31 10.40 -2.35
CA LEU A 90 -7.56 9.19 -2.64
C LEU A 90 -6.91 9.24 -4.03
N GLU A 91 -7.62 9.73 -5.06
CA GLU A 91 -7.04 9.92 -6.40
C GLU A 91 -5.85 10.87 -6.33
N ALA A 92 -6.00 12.06 -5.73
CA ALA A 92 -4.92 13.04 -5.60
C ALA A 92 -3.69 12.51 -4.85
N LEU A 93 -3.88 11.73 -3.79
CA LEU A 93 -2.78 11.13 -3.02
C LEU A 93 -2.00 10.08 -3.81
N PHE A 94 -2.68 9.22 -4.56
CA PHE A 94 -2.07 8.05 -5.18
C PHE A 94 -1.66 8.27 -6.64
N GLU A 95 -2.27 9.22 -7.35
CA GLU A 95 -1.95 9.50 -8.75
C GLU A 95 -0.45 9.72 -9.01
N PRO A 96 0.31 10.44 -8.16
CA PRO A 96 1.74 10.64 -8.41
C PRO A 96 2.59 9.37 -8.32
N ILE A 97 2.15 8.36 -7.56
CA ILE A 97 2.95 7.16 -7.24
C ILE A 97 2.41 5.87 -7.88
N ALA A 98 1.11 5.83 -8.16
CA ALA A 98 0.39 4.70 -8.74
C ALA A 98 -0.67 5.18 -9.73
N PRO A 99 -0.29 5.90 -10.80
CA PRO A 99 -1.24 6.55 -11.72
C PRO A 99 -2.14 5.60 -12.53
N THR A 100 -1.90 4.30 -12.43
CA THR A 100 -2.64 3.25 -13.13
C THR A 100 -3.71 2.60 -12.27
N ILE A 101 -3.87 3.01 -11.02
CA ILE A 101 -5.05 2.62 -10.24
C ILE A 101 -6.28 3.35 -10.78
N GLN A 102 -7.44 2.71 -10.68
CA GLN A 102 -8.70 3.33 -11.06
C GLN A 102 -9.71 3.11 -9.94
N LEU A 103 -10.16 4.20 -9.32
CA LEU A 103 -11.24 4.17 -8.33
C LEU A 103 -12.58 4.21 -9.04
N TYR A 104 -13.56 3.48 -8.51
CA TYR A 104 -14.90 3.43 -9.05
C TYR A 104 -15.92 3.12 -7.95
N ARG A 105 -17.21 3.31 -8.27
CA ARG A 105 -18.29 3.01 -7.35
C ARG A 105 -18.45 1.50 -7.22
N THR A 106 -18.49 0.99 -6.00
CA THR A 106 -18.80 -0.43 -5.75
C THR A 106 -20.16 -0.79 -6.36
N GLY A 107 -20.21 -1.91 -7.07
CA GLY A 107 -21.39 -2.38 -7.80
C GLY A 107 -21.43 -1.95 -9.26
N ASN A 108 -20.60 -0.98 -9.68
CA ASN A 108 -20.38 -0.70 -11.09
C ASN A 108 -19.32 -1.65 -11.66
N GLU A 109 -19.32 -1.80 -12.99
CA GLU A 109 -18.23 -2.46 -13.70
C GLU A 109 -16.91 -1.69 -13.50
N PRO A 110 -15.77 -2.38 -13.30
CA PRO A 110 -14.48 -1.71 -13.26
C PRO A 110 -14.21 -0.96 -14.57
N PRO A 111 -13.62 0.25 -14.53
CA PRO A 111 -13.25 0.98 -15.74
C PRO A 111 -12.34 0.17 -16.69
N THR A 112 -12.26 0.58 -17.95
CA THR A 112 -11.24 0.00 -18.85
C THR A 112 -9.84 0.41 -18.37
N PRO A 113 -8.88 -0.53 -18.20
CA PRO A 113 -7.52 -0.20 -17.81
C PRO A 113 -6.80 0.65 -18.88
N ALA A 114 -5.88 1.50 -18.45
CA ALA A 114 -5.15 2.40 -19.35
C ALA A 114 -4.29 1.65 -20.39
N ASP A 115 -4.19 2.19 -21.61
CA ASP A 115 -3.46 1.55 -22.71
C ASP A 115 -1.97 1.36 -22.42
N VAL A 116 -1.39 2.21 -21.57
CA VAL A 116 0.01 2.09 -21.10
C VAL A 116 0.32 0.73 -20.45
N LEU A 117 -0.71 -0.01 -20.02
CA LEU A 117 -0.57 -1.34 -19.43
C LEU A 117 -0.31 -2.45 -20.47
N ALA A 118 -0.62 -2.24 -21.74
CA ALA A 118 -0.08 -3.05 -22.84
C ALA A 118 0.23 -2.17 -24.06
N PRO A 119 1.45 -1.65 -24.14
CA PRO A 119 1.92 -1.02 -25.36
C PRO A 119 1.90 -2.01 -26.53
N SER A 120 1.67 -1.51 -27.73
CA SER A 120 1.62 -2.31 -28.96
C SER A 120 2.97 -2.92 -29.33
N ASP A 121 4.07 -2.23 -28.97
CA ASP A 121 5.43 -2.74 -29.06
C ASP A 121 6.01 -2.94 -27.66
N THR A 122 6.57 -4.13 -27.43
CA THR A 122 7.20 -4.52 -26.16
C THR A 122 8.68 -4.82 -26.31
N ALA A 123 9.26 -4.62 -27.51
CA ALA A 123 10.68 -4.78 -27.74
C ALA A 123 11.47 -3.83 -26.82
N GLY A 124 12.44 -4.38 -26.08
CA GLY A 124 13.24 -3.60 -25.12
C GLY A 124 12.54 -3.31 -23.78
N LEU A 125 11.26 -3.64 -23.63
CA LEU A 125 10.54 -3.49 -22.37
C LEU A 125 10.73 -4.71 -21.47
N ASN A 126 10.77 -4.46 -20.16
CA ASN A 126 10.83 -5.50 -19.14
C ASN A 126 9.58 -5.48 -18.28
N LEU A 127 9.05 -6.65 -17.95
CA LEU A 127 7.93 -6.76 -17.03
C LEU A 127 8.38 -6.54 -15.58
N VAL A 128 7.64 -5.73 -14.84
CA VAL A 128 7.86 -5.43 -13.43
C VAL A 128 6.63 -5.88 -12.67
N ALA A 129 6.82 -6.80 -11.73
CA ALA A 129 5.76 -7.32 -10.86
C ALA A 129 6.36 -7.66 -9.50
N TRP A 130 5.54 -7.61 -8.44
CA TRP A 130 5.95 -8.06 -7.12
C TRP A 130 5.79 -9.57 -6.97
N GLN A 131 6.75 -10.19 -6.29
CA GLN A 131 6.65 -11.55 -5.78
C GLN A 131 6.85 -11.52 -4.27
N HIS A 132 5.89 -12.09 -3.53
CA HIS A 132 5.93 -12.20 -2.08
C HIS A 132 5.89 -13.67 -1.68
N GLN A 133 6.82 -14.09 -0.84
CA GLN A 133 6.88 -15.44 -0.28
C GLN A 133 6.80 -15.34 1.24
N GLY A 134 5.77 -15.92 1.83
CA GLY A 134 5.55 -16.00 3.28
C GLY A 134 5.04 -14.70 3.94
N ILE A 135 5.20 -14.57 5.26
CA ILE A 135 4.61 -13.50 6.10
C ILE A 135 5.72 -12.76 6.84
N GLY A 136 5.81 -11.43 6.65
CA GLY A 136 6.84 -10.58 7.25
C GLY A 136 6.61 -10.36 8.73
N PHE A 137 7.60 -10.72 9.56
CA PHE A 137 7.73 -10.25 10.94
C PHE A 137 8.94 -9.32 11.01
N SER A 138 8.81 -8.18 11.70
CA SER A 138 9.96 -7.31 12.03
C SER A 138 11.06 -8.15 12.70
N GLN A 139 12.33 -7.91 12.35
CA GLN A 139 13.47 -8.64 12.92
C GLN A 139 13.55 -8.53 14.46
N GLY A 140 12.89 -7.54 15.07
CA GLY A 140 12.81 -7.37 16.53
C GLY A 140 11.95 -8.41 17.27
N ASN A 141 11.05 -9.11 16.57
CA ASN A 141 10.10 -10.05 17.18
C ASN A 141 10.49 -11.54 17.06
N VAL A 142 11.71 -11.84 16.63
CA VAL A 142 12.20 -13.22 16.52
C VAL A 142 12.94 -13.58 17.81
N PRO A 143 12.47 -14.56 18.61
CA PRO A 143 13.17 -14.98 19.83
C PRO A 143 14.63 -15.32 19.51
N SER A 144 15.55 -14.87 20.36
CA SER A 144 17.01 -15.02 20.16
C SER A 144 17.46 -16.48 19.97
N LYS A 145 16.67 -17.46 20.44
CA LYS A 145 16.88 -18.90 20.20
C LYS A 145 16.61 -19.37 18.76
N VAL A 146 15.79 -18.64 18.00
CA VAL A 146 15.46 -18.94 16.58
C VAL A 146 16.47 -18.28 15.64
N ARG A 147 17.16 -17.21 16.07
CA ARG A 147 18.17 -16.47 15.29
C ARG A 147 19.42 -17.28 14.93
N ARG A 148 19.68 -18.40 15.63
CA ARG A 148 20.81 -19.31 15.38
C ARG A 148 20.48 -20.44 14.41
N LEU A 149 19.20 -20.65 14.07
CA LEU A 149 18.74 -21.62 13.09
C LEU A 149 18.46 -20.92 11.76
N ASN A 150 19.45 -20.95 10.88
CA ASN A 150 19.31 -20.86 9.43
C ASN A 150 18.79 -19.57 8.78
N ASP A 151 19.58 -19.10 7.82
CA ASP A 151 19.24 -18.25 6.67
C ASP A 151 18.01 -18.78 5.86
N SER A 152 17.56 -20.01 6.16
CA SER A 152 16.35 -20.68 5.68
C SER A 152 15.06 -20.30 6.42
N LEU A 153 15.12 -19.58 7.55
CA LEU A 153 13.95 -19.02 8.25
C LEU A 153 13.66 -17.57 7.86
N ARG A 154 14.05 -17.15 6.65
CA ARG A 154 13.47 -15.94 6.04
C ARG A 154 12.01 -16.23 5.71
N THR A 155 11.15 -16.18 6.75
CA THR A 155 9.71 -16.41 6.66
C THR A 155 9.02 -15.41 5.74
N TYR A 156 9.69 -14.32 5.37
CA TYR A 156 9.25 -13.41 4.32
C TYR A 156 10.36 -13.05 3.36
N ARG A 157 10.07 -13.14 2.07
CA ARG A 157 10.87 -12.56 0.99
C ARG A 157 9.94 -11.80 0.06
N SER A 158 10.39 -10.61 -0.33
CA SER A 158 9.72 -9.81 -1.34
C SER A 158 10.73 -9.32 -2.35
N ILE A 159 10.41 -9.49 -3.64
CA ILE A 159 11.23 -9.00 -4.75
C ILE A 159 10.32 -8.32 -5.78
N ARG A 160 10.91 -7.39 -6.54
CA ARG A 160 10.33 -6.90 -7.79
C ARG A 160 11.11 -7.49 -8.95
N LEU A 161 10.39 -8.09 -9.88
CA LEU A 161 10.99 -8.61 -11.12
C LEU A 161 11.67 -7.47 -11.88
N ASN A 162 12.85 -7.75 -12.43
CA ASN A 162 13.66 -6.78 -13.17
C ASN A 162 14.00 -5.49 -12.39
N ARG A 163 14.00 -5.57 -11.05
CA ARG A 163 14.32 -4.46 -10.12
C ARG A 163 15.10 -4.95 -8.87
N PRO A 164 16.44 -4.82 -8.86
CA PRO A 164 17.29 -4.53 -10.02
C PRO A 164 17.25 -5.69 -11.06
N PRO A 165 17.69 -5.45 -12.32
CA PRO A 165 17.82 -6.50 -13.33
C PRO A 165 18.70 -7.66 -12.84
N GLY A 166 18.41 -8.87 -13.32
CA GLY A 166 19.20 -10.07 -13.00
C GLY A 166 18.99 -10.64 -11.58
N ARG A 167 18.05 -10.11 -10.80
CA ARG A 167 17.66 -10.71 -9.52
C ARG A 167 16.87 -12.01 -9.74
N ASP A 168 17.27 -13.07 -9.05
CA ASP A 168 16.55 -14.35 -9.09
C ASP A 168 15.09 -14.20 -8.66
N ARG A 169 14.22 -14.89 -9.39
CA ARG A 169 12.79 -14.96 -9.08
C ARG A 169 12.57 -15.82 -7.84
N LEU A 170 11.54 -15.51 -7.03
CA LEU A 170 11.13 -16.38 -5.93
C LEU A 170 10.34 -17.60 -6.43
N PHE A 171 9.63 -17.43 -7.54
CA PHE A 171 8.85 -18.48 -8.19
C PHE A 171 8.75 -18.18 -9.70
N GLU A 172 8.50 -19.22 -10.51
CA GLU A 172 8.38 -19.06 -11.97
C GLU A 172 7.15 -18.24 -12.37
N ALA A 173 6.04 -18.44 -11.65
CA ALA A 173 4.79 -17.73 -11.91
C ALA A 173 4.94 -16.22 -11.63
N HIS A 174 4.29 -15.40 -12.43
CA HIS A 174 4.19 -13.97 -12.16
C HIS A 174 2.92 -13.43 -12.82
N ALA A 175 2.49 -12.27 -12.35
CA ALA A 175 1.37 -11.59 -12.96
C ALA A 175 1.63 -11.36 -14.45
N ALA A 176 0.61 -11.58 -15.28
CA ALA A 176 0.66 -11.29 -16.70
C ALA A 176 0.54 -9.77 -16.95
N PRO A 177 1.01 -9.26 -18.10
CA PRO A 177 0.66 -7.92 -18.55
C PRO A 177 -0.86 -7.71 -18.55
N LYS A 178 -1.33 -6.53 -18.14
CA LYS A 178 -2.76 -6.20 -17.96
C LYS A 178 -3.52 -7.05 -16.93
N GLU A 179 -2.86 -7.90 -16.14
CA GLU A 179 -3.52 -8.58 -15.05
C GLU A 179 -3.93 -7.57 -13.97
N MET A 180 -5.24 -7.43 -13.78
CA MET A 180 -5.83 -6.50 -12.83
C MET A 180 -6.36 -7.24 -11.61
N THR A 181 -6.29 -6.59 -10.46
CA THR A 181 -7.06 -7.00 -9.28
C THR A 181 -8.03 -5.89 -8.88
N ALA A 182 -9.26 -6.27 -8.53
CA ALA A 182 -10.30 -5.36 -8.07
C ALA A 182 -10.66 -5.66 -6.61
N LYS A 183 -10.74 -4.63 -5.78
CA LYS A 183 -10.95 -4.75 -4.33
C LYS A 183 -11.88 -3.66 -3.80
N PRO A 184 -12.85 -4.00 -2.92
CA PRO A 184 -13.62 -2.99 -2.22
C PRO A 184 -12.72 -2.25 -1.22
N LEU A 185 -12.89 -0.94 -1.12
CA LEU A 185 -12.20 -0.10 -0.13
C LEU A 185 -13.10 0.24 1.07
N GLY A 186 -14.42 0.20 0.89
CA GLY A 186 -15.39 0.76 1.84
C GLY A 186 -15.96 2.09 1.33
N ARG A 187 -16.90 2.69 2.07
CA ARG A 187 -17.61 3.92 1.65
C ARG A 187 -18.23 3.85 0.24
N GLY A 188 -18.56 2.64 -0.23
CA GLY A 188 -19.07 2.39 -1.58
C GLY A 188 -18.07 2.66 -2.70
N LEU A 189 -16.76 2.62 -2.40
CA LEU A 189 -15.67 2.68 -3.35
C LEU A 189 -15.00 1.31 -3.51
N SER A 190 -14.58 1.05 -4.74
CA SER A 190 -13.68 -0.02 -5.11
C SER A 190 -12.50 0.56 -5.87
N VAL A 191 -11.37 -0.15 -5.83
CA VAL A 191 -10.20 0.12 -6.67
C VAL A 191 -9.97 -1.07 -7.58
N GLN A 192 -9.49 -0.79 -8.78
CA GLN A 192 -8.70 -1.76 -9.52
C GLN A 192 -7.28 -1.26 -9.73
N LEU A 193 -6.32 -2.17 -9.72
CA LEU A 193 -4.92 -1.88 -9.95
C LEU A 193 -4.23 -3.00 -10.72
N PRO A 194 -3.20 -2.68 -11.53
CA PRO A 194 -2.41 -3.69 -12.22
C PRO A 194 -1.46 -4.39 -11.24
N LEU A 195 -1.22 -5.69 -11.48
CA LEU A 195 -0.22 -6.48 -10.76
C LEU A 195 1.13 -6.53 -11.48
N ALA A 196 1.15 -6.12 -12.76
CA ALA A 196 2.36 -5.99 -13.55
C ALA A 196 2.34 -4.72 -14.41
N LEU A 197 3.50 -4.10 -14.56
CA LEU A 197 3.74 -2.97 -15.47
C LEU A 197 4.94 -3.26 -16.35
N TYR A 198 4.94 -2.74 -17.57
CA TYR A 198 6.17 -2.66 -18.35
C TYR A 198 7.07 -1.56 -17.80
N GLY A 199 8.37 -1.71 -18.00
CA GLY A 199 9.36 -0.69 -17.71
C GLY A 199 10.49 -0.68 -18.73
N GLU A 200 11.09 0.50 -18.86
CA GLU A 200 12.17 0.82 -19.77
C GLU A 200 13.20 1.67 -19.02
N ALA A 201 14.49 1.49 -19.32
CA ALA A 201 15.58 2.28 -18.72
C ALA A 201 15.53 2.38 -17.17
N GLY A 202 15.11 1.30 -16.51
CA GLY A 202 15.03 1.23 -15.04
C GLY A 202 13.81 1.94 -14.42
N GLN A 203 12.86 2.41 -15.22
CA GLN A 203 11.61 3.03 -14.76
C GLN A 203 10.39 2.30 -15.32
N THR A 204 9.31 2.19 -14.54
CA THR A 204 8.03 1.66 -15.03
C THR A 204 7.35 2.68 -15.94
N LEU A 205 6.73 2.21 -17.00
CA LEU A 205 5.89 3.04 -17.85
C LEU A 205 4.74 3.63 -17.03
N ARG A 206 4.37 4.86 -17.37
CA ARG A 206 3.34 5.65 -16.70
C ARG A 206 2.50 6.40 -17.74
N PRO A 207 1.23 6.68 -17.46
CA PRO A 207 0.43 7.57 -18.30
C PRO A 207 1.14 8.92 -18.48
N ALA A 208 1.12 9.46 -19.71
CA ALA A 208 1.84 10.69 -20.05
C ALA A 208 1.34 11.92 -19.27
N ASN A 209 0.06 11.94 -18.89
CA ASN A 209 -0.58 12.98 -18.12
C ASN A 209 -0.44 12.82 -16.60
N ALA A 210 0.17 11.73 -16.12
CA ALA A 210 0.29 11.50 -14.69
C ALA A 210 1.26 12.49 -14.03
N PRO A 211 0.91 13.10 -12.88
CA PRO A 211 1.75 14.09 -12.20
C PRO A 211 3.06 13.49 -11.72
N SER A 212 4.15 14.26 -11.81
CA SER A 212 5.45 13.84 -11.29
C SER A 212 5.37 13.54 -9.77
N PRO A 213 5.99 12.44 -9.28
CA PRO A 213 6.08 12.17 -7.84
C PRO A 213 6.85 13.22 -7.04
N SER A 214 7.58 14.13 -7.71
CA SER A 214 8.40 15.16 -7.07
C SER A 214 7.61 16.04 -6.09
N ALA A 215 6.48 16.62 -6.52
CA ALA A 215 5.68 17.48 -5.66
C ALA A 215 5.18 16.76 -4.40
N LEU A 216 4.74 15.49 -4.55
CA LEU A 216 4.38 14.67 -3.39
C LEU A 216 5.59 14.43 -2.51
N ARG A 217 6.74 14.04 -3.08
CA ARG A 217 7.97 13.80 -2.33
C ARG A 217 8.42 15.04 -1.54
N ASP A 218 8.26 16.22 -2.10
CA ASP A 218 8.54 17.48 -1.42
C ASP A 218 7.57 17.70 -0.27
N SER A 219 6.27 17.45 -0.45
CA SER A 219 5.30 17.49 0.67
C SER A 219 5.66 16.49 1.78
N LEU A 220 6.09 15.28 1.43
CA LEU A 220 6.45 14.25 2.40
C LEU A 220 7.73 14.57 3.19
N SER A 221 8.69 15.31 2.61
CA SER A 221 9.94 15.66 3.29
C SER A 221 9.75 16.61 4.48
N HIS A 222 8.61 17.30 4.53
CA HIS A 222 8.22 18.19 5.63
C HIS A 222 7.39 17.48 6.70
N VAL A 223 7.08 16.19 6.52
CA VAL A 223 6.29 15.42 7.49
C VAL A 223 7.22 14.92 8.60
N GLU A 224 6.99 15.40 9.82
CA GLU A 224 7.64 14.83 10.99
C GLU A 224 7.12 13.40 11.22
N THR A 225 8.00 12.42 11.02
CA THR A 225 7.74 11.04 11.37
C THR A 225 8.26 10.81 12.80
N PRO A 226 7.38 10.52 13.78
CA PRO A 226 7.84 10.09 15.09
C PRO A 226 8.76 8.89 14.90
N MET A 227 9.98 8.99 15.44
CA MET A 227 10.99 7.94 15.32
C MET A 227 10.42 6.61 15.81
N LEU A 228 9.92 5.77 14.89
CA LEU A 228 9.60 4.36 15.15
C LEU A 228 10.85 3.53 15.44
N LYS A 229 12.05 4.13 15.36
CA LYS A 229 13.35 3.46 15.52
C LYS A 229 13.57 2.76 16.85
N ASN A 230 12.76 3.05 17.88
CA ASN A 230 12.95 2.46 19.23
C ASN A 230 11.76 1.63 19.74
N LEU A 231 10.75 1.33 18.90
CA LEU A 231 9.56 0.60 19.36
C LEU A 231 9.35 -0.78 18.74
N PHE A 232 10.31 -1.35 18.00
CA PHE A 232 10.28 -2.77 17.60
C PHE A 232 11.67 -3.37 17.42
#